data_AF-A0AAV2YML4-F1
#
_entry.id   AF-A0AAV2YML4-F1
#
_cell.length_a   1.000
_cell.length_b   1.000
_cell.length_c   1.000
_cell.angle_alpha   90.00
_cell.angle_beta   90.00
_cell.angle_gamma   90.00
#
_symmetry.space_group_name_H-M   'P 1'
#
loop_
_entity.id
_entity.type
_entity.pdbx_description
1 polymer ?
#
loop_
_entity_poly.entity_id
_entity_poly.type
_entity_poly.pdbx_seq_one_letter_code
_entity_poly.pdbx_strand_id
1 'polypeptide(L)'
;MGWVPWGALLSLLPYGGGGASGNEEAAEEDRRRSRDELIQSLQEYSRTLLRWSLRLAQIGVVLTFLLAGATLFYGLIYYLIIPARLHEQEIFFDYGNHAALSKTGLTELSLPQAKLDLLAPTQQWHAAPHVPKPARASSALVPGVKYDVYIELVVPESATNVNVGMFMVSTALGTHDGELLATSERPAIVHHSHALVRWARVMFWLVPHALGLTEPSQSVLVQAINGFQESKAHPLTTVNITLNNPEVQIYSAKLTIIAQLSGVRFLMYHWAVPTALVVILNLVLAEAVALMILYAFYRLPQPEDATPGVAIPPIDDSASDLSTAFERRHSSDSQGSHKEVSYDPSQDSGRTAVDDPEREARIRFRAAASLVSHSLASDAMQ
;
A
#
# COMPACT_ATOMS: atom_id res chain seq x y z
N MET A 1 -45.32 -2.01 -5.28
CA MET A 1 -45.66 -0.98 -6.27
C MET A 1 -47.17 -0.91 -6.37
N GLY A 2 -47.81 -0.01 -5.61
CA GLY A 2 -49.25 0.28 -5.74
C GLY A 2 -49.41 1.55 -6.55
N TRP A 3 -50.00 1.44 -7.72
CA TRP A 3 -50.28 2.56 -8.63
C TRP A 3 -51.32 3.45 -7.96
N VAL A 4 -51.00 4.74 -7.72
CA VAL A 4 -52.01 5.70 -7.25
C VAL A 4 -53.06 5.82 -8.36
N PRO A 5 -54.32 5.42 -8.15
CA PRO A 5 -55.32 5.45 -9.20
C PRO A 5 -55.55 6.90 -9.63
N TRP A 6 -55.36 7.19 -10.91
CA TRP A 6 -55.54 8.53 -11.50
C TRP A 6 -56.91 9.17 -11.17
N GLY A 7 -57.93 8.36 -10.90
CA GLY A 7 -59.26 8.82 -10.46
C GLY A 7 -59.26 9.55 -9.12
N ALA A 8 -58.34 9.20 -8.20
CA ALA A 8 -58.28 9.83 -6.88
C ALA A 8 -57.66 11.24 -6.93
N LEU A 9 -56.69 11.46 -7.82
CA LEU A 9 -56.07 12.77 -8.07
C LEU A 9 -57.06 13.81 -8.67
N LEU A 10 -58.04 13.34 -9.44
CA LEU A 10 -59.08 14.19 -10.03
C LEU A 10 -60.05 14.78 -8.98
N SER A 11 -60.15 14.20 -7.78
CA SER A 11 -61.01 14.69 -6.70
C SER A 11 -60.53 15.99 -6.01
N LEU A 12 -59.33 16.46 -6.35
CA LEU A 12 -58.72 17.69 -5.86
C LEU A 12 -58.93 18.91 -6.80
N LEU A 13 -59.42 18.71 -8.03
CA LEU A 13 -59.70 19.79 -8.98
C LEU A 13 -61.13 20.34 -8.80
N PRO A 14 -61.35 21.68 -8.84
CA PRO A 14 -62.68 22.25 -8.75
C PRO A 14 -63.49 21.96 -10.02
N TYR A 15 -64.65 21.32 -9.88
CA TYR A 15 -65.60 21.11 -10.98
C TYR A 15 -66.46 22.37 -11.15
N GLY A 16 -66.43 22.97 -12.35
CA GLY A 16 -67.37 24.00 -12.77
C GLY A 16 -68.74 23.38 -13.04
N GLY A 17 -69.79 23.97 -12.47
CA GLY A 17 -71.10 23.36 -12.29
C GLY A 17 -71.87 22.90 -13.54
N GLY A 18 -72.82 21.99 -13.30
CA GLY A 18 -73.85 21.52 -14.22
C GLY A 18 -74.62 20.36 -13.58
N GLY A 19 -75.88 20.60 -13.21
CA GLY A 19 -76.54 19.99 -12.05
C GLY A 19 -77.20 18.61 -12.21
N ALA A 20 -77.50 18.01 -11.04
CA ALA A 20 -78.53 16.98 -10.83
C ALA A 20 -78.75 16.77 -9.32
N SER A 21 -79.78 17.41 -8.74
CA SER A 21 -80.00 17.59 -7.29
C SER A 21 -80.38 16.35 -6.46
N GLY A 22 -80.18 15.13 -6.98
CA GLY A 22 -80.43 13.87 -6.27
C GLY A 22 -79.22 12.93 -6.16
N ASN A 23 -78.24 13.08 -7.06
CA ASN A 23 -76.98 12.32 -7.04
C ASN A 23 -75.81 13.12 -6.45
N GLU A 24 -76.04 14.40 -6.13
CA GLU A 24 -75.01 15.30 -5.59
C GLU A 24 -74.57 14.89 -4.18
N GLU A 25 -75.48 14.50 -3.29
CA GLU A 25 -75.14 14.08 -1.92
C GLU A 25 -74.31 12.77 -1.91
N ALA A 26 -74.73 11.75 -2.67
CA ALA A 26 -73.99 10.49 -2.78
C ALA A 26 -72.61 10.69 -3.45
N ALA A 27 -72.53 11.51 -4.50
CA ALA A 27 -71.28 11.82 -5.17
C ALA A 27 -70.34 12.68 -4.31
N GLU A 28 -70.87 13.48 -3.37
CA GLU A 28 -70.08 14.21 -2.37
C GLU A 28 -69.55 13.31 -1.26
N GLU A 29 -70.34 12.34 -0.80
CA GLU A 29 -69.90 11.33 0.17
C GLU A 29 -68.77 10.46 -0.38
N ASP A 30 -68.89 9.98 -1.62
CA ASP A 30 -67.84 9.18 -2.27
C ASP A 30 -66.54 9.98 -2.47
N ARG A 31 -66.65 11.29 -2.73
CA ARG A 31 -65.50 12.21 -2.78
C ARG A 31 -64.86 12.40 -1.41
N ARG A 32 -65.64 12.49 -0.33
CA ARG A 32 -65.11 12.59 1.04
C ARG A 32 -64.37 11.30 1.43
N ARG A 33 -64.95 10.13 1.17
CA ARG A 33 -64.30 8.83 1.39
C ARG A 33 -63.01 8.71 0.58
N SER A 34 -63.03 9.08 -0.70
CA SER A 34 -61.83 9.07 -1.55
C SER A 34 -60.73 10.02 -1.05
N ARG A 35 -61.09 11.20 -0.52
CA ARG A 35 -60.13 12.14 0.09
C ARG A 35 -59.54 11.60 1.40
N ASP A 36 -60.37 10.98 2.24
CA ASP A 36 -59.91 10.39 3.49
C ASP A 36 -58.99 9.18 3.24
N GLU A 37 -59.31 8.34 2.26
CA GLU A 37 -58.45 7.23 1.80
C GLU A 37 -57.10 7.73 1.23
N LEU A 38 -57.11 8.84 0.48
CA LEU A 38 -55.90 9.50 0.01
C LEU A 38 -55.05 10.06 1.16
N ILE A 39 -55.68 10.72 2.13
CA ILE A 39 -54.97 11.30 3.27
C ILE A 39 -54.36 10.19 4.14
N GLN A 40 -55.10 9.11 4.39
CA GLN A 40 -54.60 7.95 5.15
C GLN A 40 -53.43 7.27 4.44
N SER A 41 -53.56 7.01 3.14
CA SER A 41 -52.46 6.42 2.36
C SER A 41 -51.23 7.33 2.32
N LEU A 42 -51.40 8.65 2.12
CA LEU A 42 -50.30 9.62 2.17
C LEU A 42 -49.63 9.67 3.56
N GLN A 43 -50.39 9.51 4.64
CA GLN A 43 -49.84 9.43 6.00
C GLN A 43 -49.05 8.14 6.23
N GLU A 44 -49.50 7.00 5.70
CA GLU A 44 -48.78 5.74 5.78
C GLU A 44 -47.49 5.75 4.95
N TYR A 45 -47.57 6.30 3.72
CA TYR A 45 -46.41 6.49 2.85
C TYR A 45 -45.38 7.43 3.48
N SER A 46 -45.80 8.58 4.02
CA SER A 46 -44.87 9.54 4.65
C SER A 46 -44.15 8.98 5.88
N ARG A 47 -44.85 8.25 6.76
CA ARG A 47 -44.23 7.57 7.91
C ARG A 47 -43.24 6.49 7.50
N THR A 48 -43.51 5.80 6.39
CA THR A 48 -42.63 4.76 5.86
C THR A 48 -41.42 5.40 5.18
N LEU A 49 -41.65 6.41 4.34
CA LEU A 49 -40.60 7.20 3.69
C LEU A 49 -39.67 7.87 4.71
N LEU A 50 -40.19 8.42 5.81
CA LEU A 50 -39.37 9.02 6.87
C LEU A 50 -38.47 7.98 7.57
N ARG A 51 -38.97 6.76 7.80
CA ARG A 51 -38.17 5.67 8.36
C ARG A 51 -37.07 5.24 7.39
N TRP A 52 -37.40 5.10 6.10
CA TRP A 52 -36.41 4.74 5.08
C TRP A 52 -35.38 5.84 4.86
N SER A 53 -35.78 7.12 4.87
CA SER A 53 -34.84 8.24 4.73
C SER A 53 -33.89 8.33 5.92
N LEU A 54 -34.38 8.11 7.15
CA LEU A 54 -33.53 8.07 8.35
C LEU A 54 -32.55 6.90 8.32
N ARG A 55 -32.99 5.72 7.85
CA ARG A 55 -32.10 4.55 7.65
C ARG A 55 -31.04 4.82 6.59
N LEU A 56 -31.44 5.43 5.47
CA LEU A 56 -30.50 5.78 4.39
C LEU A 56 -29.49 6.82 4.88
N ALA A 57 -29.92 7.80 5.66
CA ALA A 57 -29.04 8.79 6.28
C ALA A 57 -28.03 8.13 7.24
N GLN A 58 -28.49 7.20 8.09
CA GLN A 58 -27.61 6.43 8.98
C GLN A 58 -26.57 5.62 8.20
N ILE A 59 -26.98 4.91 7.15
CA ILE A 59 -26.07 4.15 6.28
C ILE A 59 -25.07 5.11 5.60
N GLY A 60 -25.53 6.27 5.14
CA GLY A 60 -24.67 7.29 4.53
C GLY A 60 -23.61 7.84 5.48
N VAL A 61 -23.97 8.12 6.74
CA VAL A 61 -23.03 8.56 7.78
C VAL A 61 -22.00 7.48 8.08
N VAL A 62 -22.42 6.22 8.26
CA VAL A 62 -21.51 5.10 8.49
C VAL A 62 -20.58 4.91 7.30
N LEU A 63 -21.10 4.93 6.08
CA LEU A 63 -20.31 4.80 4.86
C LEU A 63 -19.26 5.91 4.72
N THR A 64 -19.62 7.15 5.07
CA THR A 64 -18.70 8.29 5.03
C THR A 64 -17.58 8.14 6.06
N PHE A 65 -17.92 7.66 7.28
CA PHE A 65 -16.93 7.38 8.30
C PHE A 65 -15.96 6.27 7.88
N LEU A 66 -16.48 5.18 7.31
CA LEU A 66 -15.67 4.08 6.77
C LEU A 66 -14.75 4.55 5.63
N LEU A 67 -15.27 5.31 4.68
CA LEU A 67 -14.47 5.85 3.58
C LEU A 67 -13.36 6.76 4.09
N ALA A 68 -13.65 7.61 5.09
CA ALA A 68 -12.67 8.48 5.71
C ALA A 68 -11.58 7.68 6.45
N GLY A 69 -11.97 6.67 7.24
CA GLY A 69 -11.05 5.76 7.93
C GLY A 69 -10.12 5.04 6.96
N ALA A 70 -10.70 4.43 5.91
CA ALA A 70 -9.96 3.73 4.88
C ALA A 70 -8.98 4.64 4.12
N THR A 71 -9.40 5.88 3.81
CA THR A 71 -8.54 6.86 3.14
C THR A 71 -7.37 7.28 4.01
N LEU A 72 -7.60 7.53 5.30
CA LEU A 72 -6.56 7.87 6.26
C LEU A 72 -5.56 6.73 6.44
N PHE A 73 -6.05 5.50 6.55
CA PHE A 73 -5.19 4.32 6.67
C PHE A 73 -4.37 4.07 5.40
N TYR A 74 -4.97 4.21 4.22
CA TYR A 74 -4.23 4.16 2.95
C TYR A 74 -3.16 5.26 2.89
N GLY A 75 -3.49 6.49 3.28
CA GLY A 75 -2.54 7.60 3.35
C GLY A 75 -1.37 7.31 4.29
N LEU A 76 -1.63 6.71 5.45
CA LEU A 76 -0.60 6.27 6.39
C LEU A 76 0.30 5.20 5.78
N ILE A 77 -0.29 4.16 5.18
CA ILE A 77 0.47 3.10 4.49
C ILE A 77 1.31 3.70 3.34
N TYR A 78 0.72 4.57 2.53
CA TYR A 78 1.39 5.25 1.43
C TYR A 78 2.62 6.00 1.93
N TYR A 79 2.48 6.75 3.03
CA TYR A 79 3.59 7.47 3.66
C TYR A 79 4.67 6.53 4.23
N LEU A 80 4.28 5.41 4.84
CA LEU A 80 5.23 4.44 5.41
C LEU A 80 5.97 3.62 4.34
N ILE A 81 5.29 3.31 3.24
CA ILE A 81 5.81 2.42 2.20
C ILE A 81 6.62 3.17 1.15
N ILE A 82 6.23 4.39 0.77
CA ILE A 82 6.90 5.16 -0.28
C ILE A 82 7.92 6.10 0.36
N PRO A 83 9.23 5.82 0.23
CA PRO A 83 10.26 6.73 0.67
C PRO A 83 10.27 7.96 -0.24
N ALA A 84 9.56 9.02 0.16
CA ALA A 84 9.48 10.25 -0.61
C ALA A 84 10.78 11.07 -0.48
N ARG A 85 11.78 10.76 -1.31
CA ARG A 85 12.96 11.61 -1.51
C ARG A 85 13.57 11.42 -2.90
N LEU A 86 12.96 12.03 -3.92
CA LEU A 86 13.67 12.36 -5.16
C LEU A 86 14.63 13.50 -4.83
N HIS A 87 15.94 13.29 -4.97
CA HIS A 87 16.92 14.36 -4.75
C HIS A 87 17.32 14.94 -6.11
N GLU A 88 16.85 16.15 -6.38
CA GLU A 88 17.35 16.98 -7.47
C GLU A 88 18.25 18.06 -6.88
N GLN A 89 19.51 18.09 -7.31
CA GLN A 89 20.50 19.04 -6.82
C GLN A 89 21.30 19.62 -7.99
N GLU A 90 21.56 20.91 -7.94
CA GLU A 90 22.42 21.57 -8.94
C GLU A 90 23.89 21.29 -8.64
N ILE A 91 24.65 21.01 -9.70
CA ILE A 91 26.06 20.69 -9.64
C ILE A 91 26.85 21.88 -10.20
N PHE A 92 27.87 22.30 -9.47
CA PHE A 92 28.80 23.34 -9.89
C PHE A 92 30.19 22.72 -10.12
N PHE A 93 30.71 22.86 -11.34
CA PHE A 93 32.05 22.40 -11.69
C PHE A 93 33.10 23.46 -11.34
N ASP A 94 34.14 23.02 -10.64
CA ASP A 94 35.38 23.75 -10.47
C ASP A 94 36.34 23.37 -11.60
N TYR A 95 36.75 24.40 -12.35
CA TYR A 95 37.68 24.28 -13.47
C TYR A 95 39.12 24.62 -13.04
N GLY A 96 39.41 24.84 -11.76
CA GLY A 96 40.78 24.99 -11.24
C GLY A 96 41.63 25.97 -12.07
N ASN A 97 42.66 25.44 -12.75
CA ASN A 97 43.61 26.23 -13.53
C ASN A 97 43.29 26.36 -15.04
N HIS A 98 42.07 26.06 -15.50
CA HIS A 98 41.73 26.08 -16.94
C HIS A 98 41.93 27.44 -17.60
N ALA A 99 41.86 28.56 -16.87
CA ALA A 99 42.18 29.87 -17.43
C ALA A 99 43.63 29.97 -17.95
N ALA A 100 44.54 29.13 -17.42
CA ALA A 100 45.94 29.05 -17.85
C ALA A 100 46.14 28.23 -19.15
N LEU A 101 45.20 27.35 -19.54
CA LEU A 101 45.21 26.69 -20.86
C LEU A 101 45.22 27.73 -21.97
N SER A 102 44.25 28.64 -21.90
CA SER A 102 43.99 29.65 -22.94
C SER A 102 45.19 30.56 -23.17
N LYS A 103 46.12 30.67 -22.20
CA LYS A 103 47.24 31.61 -22.24
C LYS A 103 48.60 30.95 -22.45
N THR A 104 48.78 29.72 -21.98
CA THR A 104 50.14 29.15 -21.82
C THR A 104 50.30 27.74 -22.37
N GLY A 105 49.22 27.07 -22.81
CA GLY A 105 49.30 25.71 -23.37
C GLY A 105 49.92 24.67 -22.43
N LEU A 106 49.83 24.90 -21.12
CA LEU A 106 50.45 24.05 -20.10
C LEU A 106 49.85 22.63 -20.11
N THR A 107 50.72 21.66 -19.86
CA THR A 107 50.47 20.21 -19.98
C THR A 107 49.92 19.57 -18.70
N GLU A 108 50.07 20.23 -17.54
CA GLU A 108 49.51 19.76 -16.27
C GLU A 108 48.19 20.45 -16.00
N LEU A 109 47.12 19.77 -16.41
CA LEU A 109 45.79 20.32 -16.32
C LEU A 109 44.94 19.62 -15.27
N SER A 110 44.32 20.42 -14.39
CA SER A 110 43.29 19.89 -13.50
C SER A 110 42.06 19.55 -14.35
N LEU A 111 41.52 18.35 -14.19
CA LEU A 111 40.22 18.01 -14.78
C LEU A 111 39.10 18.81 -14.10
N PRO A 112 38.01 19.17 -14.80
CA PRO A 112 36.84 19.76 -14.16
C PRO A 112 36.26 18.80 -13.12
N GLN A 113 36.10 19.26 -11.88
CA GLN A 113 35.57 18.44 -10.79
C GLN A 113 34.42 19.16 -10.08
N ALA A 114 33.41 18.41 -9.66
CA ALA A 114 32.33 18.91 -8.84
C ALA A 114 32.15 18.01 -7.62
N LYS A 115 32.26 18.60 -6.43
CA LYS A 115 32.06 17.90 -5.15
C LYS A 115 30.72 18.32 -4.55
N LEU A 116 29.85 17.34 -4.37
CA LEU A 116 28.51 17.52 -3.85
C LEU A 116 28.41 16.87 -2.46
N ASP A 117 27.83 17.59 -1.50
CA ASP A 117 27.49 17.05 -0.19
C ASP A 117 25.97 17.01 -0.06
N LEU A 118 25.37 15.83 -0.19
CA LEU A 118 23.93 15.62 -0.22
C LEU A 118 23.22 16.11 1.06
N LEU A 119 23.96 16.28 2.16
CA LEU A 119 23.44 16.74 3.45
C LEU A 119 23.48 18.26 3.61
N ALA A 120 24.29 18.95 2.80
CA ALA A 120 24.41 20.39 2.88
C ALA A 120 23.12 21.07 2.36
N PRO A 121 22.50 21.99 3.14
CA PRO A 121 21.28 22.68 2.72
C PRO A 121 21.52 23.65 1.55
N THR A 122 22.75 24.14 1.38
CA THR A 122 23.16 25.02 0.29
C THR A 122 24.50 24.56 -0.27
N GLN A 123 24.55 24.29 -1.57
CA GLN A 123 25.73 23.72 -2.24
C GLN A 123 26.44 24.70 -3.19
N GLN A 124 25.96 25.94 -3.27
CA GLN A 124 26.51 26.98 -4.15
C GLN A 124 27.90 27.49 -3.71
N TRP A 125 28.29 27.26 -2.45
CA TRP A 125 29.54 27.76 -1.89
C TRP A 125 30.09 26.77 -0.86
N HIS A 126 31.40 26.78 -0.68
CA HIS A 126 32.07 25.91 0.29
C HIS A 126 32.30 26.67 1.60
N ALA A 127 31.82 26.10 2.70
CA ALA A 127 32.14 26.61 4.02
C ALA A 127 33.66 26.45 4.27
N ALA A 128 34.25 27.43 4.96
CA ALA A 128 35.66 27.38 5.29
C ALA A 128 35.98 26.14 6.16
N PRO A 129 37.20 25.58 6.09
CA PRO A 129 37.55 24.31 6.76
C PRO A 129 37.33 24.28 8.27
N HIS A 130 37.29 25.45 8.91
CA HIS A 130 37.09 25.62 10.34
C HIS A 130 35.61 25.69 10.77
N VAL A 131 34.67 25.69 9.81
CA VAL A 131 33.24 25.65 10.12
C VAL A 131 32.89 24.22 10.53
N PRO A 132 32.36 23.99 11.74
CA PRO A 132 31.99 22.66 12.20
C PRO A 132 30.95 22.06 11.25
N LYS A 133 31.30 20.96 10.58
CA LYS A 133 30.31 20.16 9.84
C LYS A 133 29.40 19.46 10.84
N PRO A 134 28.10 19.28 10.54
CA PRO A 134 27.21 18.54 11.42
C PRO A 134 27.77 17.13 11.63
N ALA A 135 28.08 16.80 12.89
CA ALA A 135 28.79 15.57 13.27
C ALA A 135 27.99 14.28 13.04
N ARG A 136 26.71 14.37 12.66
CA ARG A 136 25.84 13.23 12.47
C ARG A 136 25.57 13.06 10.98
N ALA A 137 26.10 11.97 10.42
CA ALA A 137 25.70 11.44 9.12
C ALA A 137 24.21 11.05 9.19
N SER A 138 23.31 12.01 9.03
CA SER A 138 21.95 11.69 8.62
C SER A 138 22.05 11.07 7.24
N SER A 139 21.46 9.90 7.03
CA SER A 139 21.41 9.30 5.70
C SER A 139 20.60 10.21 4.77
N ALA A 140 21.19 10.66 3.66
CA ALA A 140 20.47 11.45 2.66
C ALA A 140 19.35 10.61 2.01
N LEU A 141 19.66 9.34 1.79
CA LEU A 141 18.80 8.35 1.15
C LEU A 141 18.24 7.36 2.18
N VAL A 142 17.21 6.61 1.81
CA VAL A 142 16.60 5.61 2.70
C VAL A 142 17.40 4.30 2.62
N PRO A 143 17.94 3.79 3.74
CA PRO A 143 18.71 2.55 3.74
C PRO A 143 17.90 1.35 3.20
N GLY A 144 18.56 0.48 2.45
CA GLY A 144 17.98 -0.75 1.87
C GLY A 144 17.26 -0.56 0.53
N VAL A 145 17.04 0.69 0.09
CA VAL A 145 16.44 1.00 -1.22
C VAL A 145 17.53 1.10 -2.28
N LYS A 146 17.21 0.67 -3.50
CA LYS A 146 18.07 0.81 -4.67
C LYS A 146 17.80 2.14 -5.37
N TYR A 147 18.85 2.82 -5.81
CA TYR A 147 18.80 4.13 -6.43
C TYR A 147 19.53 4.14 -7.77
N ASP A 148 18.95 4.84 -8.73
CA ASP A 148 19.58 5.23 -9.99
C ASP A 148 20.02 6.68 -9.90
N VAL A 149 21.27 6.94 -10.30
CA VAL A 149 21.87 8.27 -10.29
C VAL A 149 21.98 8.75 -11.71
N TYR A 150 21.30 9.86 -12.00
CA TYR A 150 21.33 10.54 -13.29
C TYR A 150 22.04 11.87 -13.16
N ILE A 151 22.86 12.18 -14.16
CA ILE A 151 23.52 13.47 -14.30
C ILE A 151 23.00 14.09 -15.59
N GLU A 152 22.34 15.22 -15.48
CA GLU A 152 21.93 16.03 -16.62
C GLU A 152 22.94 17.16 -16.82
N LEU A 153 23.57 17.22 -17.98
CA LEU A 153 24.51 18.27 -18.36
C LEU A 153 23.86 19.16 -19.42
N VAL A 154 23.73 20.46 -19.14
CA VAL A 154 23.28 21.45 -20.12
C VAL A 154 24.51 22.04 -20.80
N VAL A 155 24.65 21.73 -22.09
CA VAL A 155 25.86 21.97 -22.86
C VAL A 155 25.52 22.85 -24.07
N PRO A 156 26.27 23.93 -24.36
CA PRO A 156 26.06 24.70 -25.59
C PRO A 156 26.40 23.89 -26.83
N GLU A 157 25.66 24.10 -27.91
CA GLU A 157 25.98 23.59 -29.24
C GLU A 157 27.15 24.39 -29.89
N SER A 158 28.29 24.49 -29.21
CA SER A 158 29.48 25.21 -29.69
C SER A 158 30.36 24.32 -30.58
N ALA A 159 31.11 24.93 -31.51
CA ALA A 159 32.06 24.19 -32.36
C ALA A 159 33.12 23.46 -31.51
N THR A 160 33.57 24.07 -30.41
CA THR A 160 34.49 23.44 -29.45
C THR A 160 33.89 22.16 -28.86
N ASN A 161 32.66 22.22 -28.34
CA ASN A 161 32.00 21.07 -27.74
C ASN A 161 31.69 19.95 -28.73
N VAL A 162 31.35 20.31 -29.97
CA VAL A 162 31.17 19.33 -31.05
C VAL A 162 32.50 18.65 -31.40
N ASN A 163 33.60 19.40 -31.45
CA ASN A 163 34.92 18.88 -31.79
C ASN A 163 35.55 18.04 -30.68
N VAL A 164 35.18 18.28 -29.42
CA VAL A 164 35.57 17.42 -28.29
C VAL A 164 35.12 15.97 -28.51
N GLY A 165 33.95 15.76 -29.13
CA GLY A 165 33.43 14.43 -29.41
C GLY A 165 32.97 13.70 -28.15
N MET A 166 33.35 12.42 -28.01
CA MET A 166 33.02 11.63 -26.83
C MET A 166 33.88 12.05 -25.63
N PHE A 167 33.24 12.38 -24.53
CA PHE A 167 33.89 12.63 -23.25
C PHE A 167 33.32 11.70 -22.18
N MET A 168 34.13 11.39 -21.17
CA MET A 168 33.71 10.54 -20.05
C MET A 168 33.28 11.41 -18.87
N VAL A 169 32.18 11.01 -18.24
CA VAL A 169 31.69 11.53 -16.96
C VAL A 169 31.97 10.45 -15.92
N SER A 170 32.94 10.70 -15.05
CA SER A 170 33.29 9.81 -13.95
C SER A 170 32.57 10.30 -12.69
N THR A 171 31.84 9.40 -12.02
CA THR A 171 31.04 9.68 -10.83
C THR A 171 31.46 8.75 -9.72
N ALA A 172 31.90 9.32 -8.60
CA ALA A 172 32.33 8.62 -7.40
C ALA A 172 31.38 8.97 -6.25
N LEU A 173 30.76 7.94 -5.68
CA LEU A 173 29.92 8.02 -4.50
C LEU A 173 30.76 7.77 -3.25
N GLY A 174 30.61 8.61 -2.24
CA GLY A 174 31.40 8.53 -1.01
C GLY A 174 30.61 8.77 0.27
N THR A 175 31.18 8.31 1.37
CA THR A 175 30.67 8.58 2.72
C THR A 175 31.17 9.92 3.25
N HIS A 176 30.76 10.26 4.47
CA HIS A 176 31.22 11.47 5.16
C HIS A 176 32.72 11.39 5.50
N ASP A 177 33.21 10.16 5.72
CA ASP A 177 34.60 9.89 6.08
C ASP A 177 35.53 9.84 4.85
N GLY A 178 34.99 10.10 3.66
CA GLY A 178 35.72 10.08 2.39
C GLY A 178 35.97 8.67 1.85
N GLU A 179 35.32 7.65 2.42
CA GLU A 179 35.38 6.28 1.90
C GLU A 179 34.59 6.18 0.59
N LEU A 180 35.19 5.56 -0.42
CA LEU A 180 34.57 5.36 -1.73
C LEU A 180 33.59 4.18 -1.66
N LEU A 181 32.31 4.43 -1.92
CA LEU A 181 31.26 3.41 -1.95
C LEU A 181 31.11 2.79 -3.34
N ALA A 182 31.09 3.63 -4.37
CA ALA A 182 30.93 3.18 -5.75
C ALA A 182 31.58 4.19 -6.69
N THR A 183 32.09 3.70 -7.82
CA THR A 183 32.57 4.53 -8.91
C THR A 183 31.98 4.04 -10.22
N SER A 184 31.70 4.98 -11.11
CA SER A 184 31.20 4.68 -12.46
C SER A 184 31.76 5.69 -13.44
N GLU A 185 32.06 5.23 -14.65
CA GLU A 185 32.51 6.08 -15.74
C GLU A 185 31.59 5.84 -16.94
N ARG A 186 30.98 6.92 -17.45
CA ARG A 186 30.00 6.83 -18.54
C ARG A 186 30.39 7.76 -19.70
N PRO A 187 30.34 7.27 -20.95
CA PRO A 187 30.56 8.13 -22.10
C PRO A 187 29.34 9.03 -22.33
N ALA A 188 29.60 10.27 -22.70
CA ALA A 188 28.62 11.26 -23.12
C ALA A 188 29.12 11.93 -24.41
N ILE A 189 28.19 12.38 -25.24
CA ILE A 189 28.52 13.05 -26.50
C ILE A 189 27.50 14.15 -26.78
N VAL A 190 28.01 15.30 -27.23
CA VAL A 190 27.19 16.39 -27.76
C VAL A 190 26.74 16.01 -29.16
N HIS A 191 25.42 16.04 -29.41
CA HIS A 191 24.89 15.55 -30.66
C HIS A 191 25.08 16.61 -31.75
N HIS A 192 25.92 16.29 -32.73
CA HIS A 192 26.11 17.17 -33.87
C HIS A 192 24.92 17.09 -34.83
N SER A 193 24.19 18.20 -34.98
CA SER A 193 23.15 18.35 -36.00
C SER A 193 23.75 18.78 -37.34
N HIS A 194 23.26 18.22 -38.45
CA HIS A 194 23.67 18.65 -39.79
C HIS A 194 23.43 20.16 -40.00
N ALA A 195 24.32 20.80 -40.76
CA ALA A 195 24.28 22.26 -40.96
C ALA A 195 22.92 22.74 -41.50
N LEU A 196 22.30 22.02 -42.43
CA LEU A 196 20.99 22.36 -42.99
C LEU A 196 19.88 22.34 -41.93
N VAL A 197 19.89 21.34 -41.04
CA VAL A 197 18.93 21.22 -39.94
C VAL A 197 19.10 22.36 -38.95
N ARG A 198 20.35 22.72 -38.64
CA ARG A 198 20.68 23.86 -37.78
C ARG A 198 20.18 25.18 -38.39
N TRP A 199 20.41 25.41 -39.68
CA TRP A 199 19.90 26.59 -40.38
C TRP A 199 18.37 26.66 -40.37
N ALA A 200 17.70 25.56 -40.67
CA ALA A 200 16.23 25.50 -40.63
C ALA A 200 15.69 25.80 -39.22
N ARG A 201 16.32 25.26 -38.17
CA ARG A 201 15.96 25.52 -36.77
C ARG A 201 16.15 27.00 -36.40
N VAL A 202 17.29 27.58 -36.74
CA VAL A 202 17.61 28.99 -36.46
C VAL A 202 16.67 29.93 -37.23
N MET A 203 16.33 29.63 -38.48
CA MET A 203 15.36 30.42 -39.25
C MET A 203 13.96 30.34 -38.64
N PHE A 204 13.53 29.15 -38.20
CA PHE A 204 12.25 28.97 -37.56
C PHE A 204 12.16 29.69 -36.20
N TRP A 205 13.25 29.68 -35.42
CA TRP A 205 13.35 30.36 -34.11
C TRP A 205 14.07 31.71 -34.18
N LEU A 206 14.10 32.36 -35.34
CA LEU A 206 14.95 33.55 -35.57
C LEU A 206 14.62 34.71 -34.62
N VAL A 207 13.33 35.05 -34.50
CA VAL A 207 12.87 36.17 -33.68
C VAL A 207 13.16 35.91 -32.19
N PRO A 208 12.82 34.76 -31.59
CA PRO A 208 13.19 34.44 -30.22
C PRO A 208 14.70 34.44 -29.95
N HIS A 209 15.50 33.89 -30.87
CA HIS A 209 16.96 33.90 -30.76
C HIS A 209 17.54 35.32 -30.84
N ALA A 210 17.06 36.16 -31.76
CA ALA A 210 17.52 37.53 -31.93
C ALA A 210 17.19 38.42 -30.72
N LEU A 211 16.08 38.13 -30.03
CA LEU A 211 15.70 38.78 -28.78
C LEU A 211 16.40 38.21 -27.55
N GLY A 212 17.26 37.19 -27.72
CA GLY A 212 17.99 36.54 -26.61
C GLY A 212 17.10 35.72 -25.67
N LEU A 213 15.88 35.37 -26.08
CA LEU A 213 14.94 34.60 -25.25
C LEU A 213 15.30 33.12 -25.19
N THR A 214 16.01 32.64 -26.20
CA THR A 214 16.38 31.22 -26.33
C THR A 214 17.80 31.13 -26.85
N GLU A 215 18.63 30.31 -26.23
CA GLU A 215 19.98 29.99 -26.70
C GLU A 215 20.06 28.53 -27.17
N PRO A 216 20.83 28.22 -28.22
CA PRO A 216 21.06 26.83 -28.64
C PRO A 216 21.85 26.06 -27.57
N SER A 217 21.12 25.33 -26.74
CA SER A 217 21.67 24.45 -25.70
C SER A 217 21.06 23.06 -25.82
N GLN A 218 21.84 22.06 -25.44
CA GLN A 218 21.45 20.66 -25.45
C GLN A 218 21.56 20.11 -24.03
N SER A 219 20.51 19.43 -23.56
CA SER A 219 20.59 18.62 -22.34
C SER A 219 21.08 17.21 -22.68
N VAL A 220 22.15 16.79 -22.02
CA VAL A 220 22.73 15.45 -22.13
C VAL A 220 22.48 14.72 -20.82
N LEU A 221 21.54 13.78 -20.84
CA LEU A 221 21.20 12.95 -19.69
C LEU A 221 22.09 11.70 -19.67
N VAL A 222 22.89 11.55 -18.63
CA VAL A 222 23.80 10.42 -18.43
C VAL A 222 23.35 9.63 -17.20
N GLN A 223 23.05 8.34 -17.38
CA GLN A 223 22.82 7.45 -16.24
C GLN A 223 24.17 7.03 -15.65
N ALA A 224 24.64 7.77 -14.65
CA ALA A 224 25.91 7.52 -13.99
C ALA A 224 25.95 6.12 -13.38
N ILE A 225 25.06 5.86 -12.41
CA ILE A 225 25.00 4.61 -11.64
C ILE A 225 23.61 4.01 -11.73
N ASN A 226 23.55 2.68 -11.89
CA ASN A 226 22.31 1.93 -11.88
C ASN A 226 22.25 1.02 -10.65
N GLY A 227 21.15 1.07 -9.91
CA GLY A 227 20.82 0.12 -8.86
C GLY A 227 21.72 0.17 -7.63
N PHE A 228 22.25 1.34 -7.28
CA PHE A 228 23.05 1.55 -6.06
C PHE A 228 22.19 1.28 -4.82
N GLN A 229 22.59 0.33 -3.98
CA GLN A 229 21.86 -0.01 -2.77
C GLN A 229 22.41 0.78 -1.58
N GLU A 230 21.55 1.59 -0.95
CA GLU A 230 21.93 2.38 0.22
C GLU A 230 22.15 1.48 1.44
N SER A 231 23.25 1.68 2.17
CA SER A 231 23.59 0.89 3.35
C SER A 231 23.39 1.71 4.63
N LYS A 232 22.90 1.06 5.69
CA LYS A 232 22.78 1.71 7.01
C LYS A 232 24.14 1.94 7.68
N ALA A 233 25.14 1.08 7.38
CA ALA A 233 26.46 1.15 7.99
C ALA A 233 27.32 2.26 7.39
N HIS A 234 27.25 2.44 6.07
CA HIS A 234 28.02 3.43 5.33
C HIS A 234 27.07 4.25 4.45
N PRO A 235 26.40 5.28 5.01
CA PRO A 235 25.42 6.07 4.27
C PRO A 235 26.10 6.94 3.20
N LEU A 236 25.47 7.07 2.04
CA LEU A 236 25.89 8.01 1.01
C LEU A 236 25.71 9.46 1.50
N THR A 237 26.79 10.24 1.45
CA THR A 237 26.74 11.67 1.78
C THR A 237 27.42 12.54 0.74
N THR A 238 28.47 12.04 0.08
CA THR A 238 29.21 12.82 -0.91
C THR A 238 29.13 12.21 -2.30
N VAL A 239 29.07 13.06 -3.31
CA VAL A 239 29.13 12.68 -4.73
C VAL A 239 30.18 13.54 -5.40
N ASN A 240 31.21 12.92 -5.96
CA ASN A 240 32.26 13.61 -6.71
C ASN A 240 32.13 13.26 -8.19
N ILE A 241 31.99 14.28 -9.03
CA ILE A 241 31.82 14.12 -10.48
C ILE A 241 33.02 14.76 -11.15
N THR A 242 33.69 14.03 -12.02
CA THR A 242 34.85 14.52 -12.77
C THR A 242 34.61 14.33 -14.27
N LEU A 243 34.97 15.34 -15.05
CA LEU A 243 34.91 15.28 -16.50
C LEU A 243 36.31 14.97 -17.03
N ASN A 244 36.41 13.98 -17.91
CA ASN A 244 37.71 13.56 -18.44
C ASN A 244 38.33 14.55 -19.44
N ASN A 245 37.53 15.46 -20.01
CA ASN A 245 38.02 16.43 -20.98
C ASN A 245 37.82 17.87 -20.48
N PRO A 246 38.90 18.67 -20.38
CA PRO A 246 38.85 20.06 -19.92
C PRO A 246 38.24 21.06 -20.91
N GLU A 247 38.21 20.74 -22.20
CA GLU A 247 37.70 21.65 -23.24
C GLU A 247 36.17 21.64 -23.32
N VAL A 248 35.51 20.76 -22.55
CA VAL A 248 34.05 20.67 -22.48
C VAL A 248 33.49 21.90 -21.77
N GLN A 249 32.69 22.67 -22.50
CA GLN A 249 31.98 23.83 -21.97
C GLN A 249 30.61 23.37 -21.50
N ILE A 250 30.24 23.71 -20.26
CA ILE A 250 28.93 23.34 -19.66
C ILE A 250 28.32 24.60 -19.06
N TYR A 251 27.03 24.80 -19.28
CA TYR A 251 26.26 25.90 -18.68
C TYR A 251 25.77 25.56 -17.28
N SER A 252 25.17 24.39 -17.12
CA SER A 252 24.62 23.92 -15.85
C SER A 252 24.66 22.41 -15.82
N ALA A 253 24.73 21.84 -14.62
CA ALA A 253 24.59 20.42 -14.42
C ALA A 253 23.65 20.15 -13.24
N LYS A 254 22.92 19.05 -13.32
CA LYS A 254 21.96 18.63 -12.30
C LYS A 254 22.16 17.15 -11.98
N LEU A 255 22.17 16.83 -10.71
CA LEU A 255 22.13 15.48 -10.18
C LEU A 255 20.69 15.14 -9.84
N THR A 256 20.19 14.04 -10.40
CA THR A 256 18.87 13.50 -10.06
C THR A 256 19.03 12.07 -9.56
N ILE A 257 18.68 11.83 -8.30
CA ILE A 257 18.70 10.50 -7.69
C ILE A 257 17.26 9.98 -7.61
N ILE A 258 17.00 8.88 -8.32
CA ILE A 258 15.67 8.27 -8.44
C ILE A 258 15.68 6.91 -7.74
N ALA A 259 14.73 6.66 -6.85
CA ALA A 259 14.57 5.35 -6.23
C ALA A 259 14.02 4.33 -7.23
N GLN A 260 14.66 3.17 -7.36
CA GLN A 260 14.11 2.00 -8.03
C GLN A 260 13.05 1.36 -7.13
N LEU A 261 11.81 1.79 -7.30
CA LEU A 261 10.67 1.21 -6.60
C LEU A 261 10.31 -0.13 -7.27
N SER A 262 10.25 -1.21 -6.49
CA SER A 262 9.82 -2.53 -6.95
C SER A 262 8.61 -3.04 -6.18
N GLY A 263 7.83 -3.93 -6.79
CA GLY A 263 6.66 -4.57 -6.18
C GLY A 263 5.49 -3.61 -5.96
N VAL A 264 4.87 -3.66 -4.78
CA VAL A 264 3.68 -2.83 -4.44
C VAL A 264 4.00 -1.33 -4.53
N ARG A 265 5.22 -0.92 -4.17
CA ARG A 265 5.70 0.47 -4.26
C ARG A 265 5.65 1.02 -5.68
N PHE A 266 6.08 0.21 -6.65
CA PHE A 266 6.08 0.57 -8.07
C PHE A 266 4.66 0.88 -8.55
N LEU A 267 3.72 0.00 -8.22
CA LEU A 267 2.33 0.13 -8.62
C LEU A 267 1.69 1.37 -7.95
N MET A 268 1.95 1.59 -6.66
CA MET A 268 1.45 2.77 -5.94
C MET A 268 2.04 4.09 -6.48
N TYR A 269 3.28 4.10 -6.96
CA TYR A 269 3.92 5.31 -7.50
C TYR A 269 3.48 5.63 -8.93
N HIS A 270 3.55 4.67 -9.85
CA HIS A 270 3.20 4.90 -11.25
C HIS A 270 1.69 4.89 -11.52
N TRP A 271 0.91 4.15 -10.72
CA TRP A 271 -0.53 3.93 -10.89
C TRP A 271 -1.29 4.34 -9.62
N ALA A 272 -0.94 5.51 -9.05
CA ALA A 272 -1.43 5.95 -7.74
C ALA A 272 -2.96 5.98 -7.62
N VAL A 273 -3.67 6.50 -8.61
CA VAL A 273 -5.14 6.63 -8.59
C VAL A 273 -5.86 5.28 -8.66
N PRO A 274 -5.63 4.42 -9.67
CA PRO A 274 -6.34 3.14 -9.76
C PRO A 274 -5.96 2.18 -8.62
N THR A 275 -4.71 2.20 -8.15
CA THR A 275 -4.31 1.39 -6.98
C THR A 275 -4.98 1.86 -5.70
N ALA A 276 -4.98 3.17 -5.44
CA ALA A 276 -5.66 3.74 -4.28
C ALA A 276 -7.15 3.35 -4.28
N LEU A 277 -7.83 3.46 -5.43
CA LEU A 277 -9.24 3.10 -5.53
C LEU A 277 -9.49 1.64 -5.14
N VAL A 278 -8.73 0.69 -5.73
CA VAL A 278 -8.88 -0.74 -5.43
C VAL A 278 -8.59 -1.03 -3.95
N VAL A 279 -7.52 -0.47 -3.39
CA VAL A 279 -7.14 -0.70 -1.99
C VAL A 279 -8.17 -0.10 -1.02
N ILE A 280 -8.62 1.14 -1.26
CA ILE A 280 -9.62 1.81 -0.43
C ILE A 280 -10.95 1.04 -0.47
N LEU A 281 -11.42 0.60 -1.64
CA LEU A 281 -12.64 -0.22 -1.75
C LEU A 281 -12.53 -1.54 -0.98
N ASN A 282 -11.41 -2.25 -1.11
CA ASN A 282 -11.18 -3.49 -0.35
C ASN A 282 -11.13 -3.23 1.16
N LEU A 283 -10.54 -2.12 1.58
CA LEU A 283 -10.45 -1.75 2.98
C LEU A 283 -11.81 -1.37 3.58
N VAL A 284 -12.61 -0.57 2.85
CA VAL A 284 -14.00 -0.25 3.25
C VAL A 284 -14.83 -1.53 3.37
N LEU A 285 -14.66 -2.49 2.44
CA LEU A 285 -15.33 -3.78 2.52
C LEU A 285 -14.89 -4.56 3.78
N ALA A 286 -13.59 -4.61 4.06
CA ALA A 286 -13.06 -5.30 5.24
C ALA A 286 -13.55 -4.65 6.55
N GLU A 287 -13.56 -3.32 6.64
CA GLU A 287 -14.10 -2.59 7.79
C GLU A 287 -15.61 -2.83 7.95
N ALA A 288 -16.38 -2.85 6.86
CA ALA A 288 -17.80 -3.16 6.89
C ALA A 288 -18.07 -4.59 7.39
N VAL A 289 -17.27 -5.58 6.95
CA VAL A 289 -17.35 -6.96 7.43
C VAL A 289 -16.97 -7.04 8.91
N ALA A 290 -15.92 -6.34 9.35
CA ALA A 290 -15.52 -6.29 10.74
C ALA A 290 -16.62 -5.68 11.64
N LEU A 291 -17.27 -4.60 11.20
CA LEU A 291 -18.43 -4.03 11.89
C LEU A 291 -19.63 -4.98 11.89
N MET A 292 -19.86 -5.72 10.82
CA MET A 292 -20.93 -6.73 10.75
C MET A 292 -20.68 -7.88 11.73
N ILE A 293 -19.44 -8.37 11.83
CA ILE A 293 -19.03 -9.38 12.81
C ILE A 293 -19.18 -8.82 14.23
N LEU A 294 -18.69 -7.62 14.51
CA LEU A 294 -18.82 -6.97 15.82
C LEU A 294 -20.29 -6.79 16.22
N TYR A 295 -21.13 -6.39 15.27
CA TYR A 295 -22.58 -6.28 15.48
C TYR A 295 -23.21 -7.65 15.76
N ALA A 296 -22.80 -8.69 15.04
CA ALA A 296 -23.26 -10.06 15.28
C ALA A 296 -22.86 -10.55 16.68
N PHE A 297 -21.63 -10.31 17.12
CA PHE A 297 -21.17 -10.62 18.48
C PHE A 297 -21.95 -9.85 19.55
N TYR A 298 -22.18 -8.55 19.36
CA TYR A 298 -22.99 -7.76 20.30
C TYR A 298 -24.44 -8.24 20.39
N ARG A 299 -24.96 -8.87 19.33
CA ARG A 299 -26.30 -9.45 19.27
C ARG A 299 -26.38 -10.88 19.78
N LEU A 300 -25.25 -11.54 20.06
CA LEU A 300 -25.28 -12.85 20.70
C LEU A 300 -25.90 -12.67 22.10
N PRO A 301 -26.93 -13.46 22.45
CA PRO A 301 -27.41 -13.53 23.82
C PRO A 301 -26.22 -13.83 24.73
N GLN A 302 -25.97 -12.96 25.71
CA GLN A 302 -25.10 -13.31 26.83
C GLN A 302 -25.64 -14.63 27.39
N PRO A 303 -24.82 -15.65 27.65
CA PRO A 303 -25.28 -16.83 28.37
C PRO A 303 -25.82 -16.34 29.71
N GLU A 304 -27.15 -16.27 29.85
CA GLU A 304 -27.80 -15.89 31.09
C GLU A 304 -27.24 -16.78 32.19
N ASP A 305 -26.80 -16.12 33.26
CA ASP A 305 -26.36 -16.75 34.48
C ASP A 305 -27.28 -17.92 34.82
N ALA A 306 -26.68 -19.10 34.98
CA ALA A 306 -27.35 -20.27 35.51
C ALA A 306 -28.16 -19.82 36.74
N THR A 307 -29.48 -19.81 36.60
CA THR A 307 -30.41 -19.38 37.65
C THR A 307 -30.13 -20.24 38.88
N PRO A 308 -29.62 -19.69 40.01
CA PRO A 308 -29.50 -20.46 41.24
C PRO A 308 -30.89 -20.50 41.86
N GLY A 309 -31.75 -21.38 41.35
CA GLY A 309 -33.16 -21.33 41.70
C GLY A 309 -34.04 -22.35 41.01
N VAL A 310 -33.55 -23.55 40.72
CA VAL A 310 -34.43 -24.72 40.58
C VAL A 310 -34.35 -25.48 41.89
N ALA A 311 -35.36 -25.28 42.72
CA ALA A 311 -35.60 -26.05 43.93
C ALA A 311 -35.59 -27.54 43.57
N ILE A 312 -34.62 -28.26 44.12
CA ILE A 312 -34.61 -29.72 44.16
C ILE A 312 -35.86 -30.11 44.97
N PRO A 313 -36.86 -30.81 44.41
CA PRO A 313 -37.92 -31.40 45.21
C PRO A 313 -37.29 -32.43 46.16
N PRO A 314 -37.76 -32.55 47.41
CA PRO A 314 -37.17 -33.48 48.37
C PRO A 314 -37.19 -34.89 47.77
N ILE A 315 -36.01 -35.51 47.73
CA ILE A 315 -35.84 -36.89 47.32
C ILE A 315 -36.61 -37.72 48.36
N ASP A 316 -37.71 -38.31 47.93
CA ASP A 316 -38.44 -39.31 48.69
C ASP A 316 -37.52 -40.53 48.82
N ASP A 317 -37.32 -40.99 50.06
CA ASP A 317 -36.40 -42.06 50.48
C ASP A 317 -36.88 -43.44 50.00
N SER A 318 -36.92 -43.63 48.68
CA SER A 318 -37.36 -44.87 48.02
C SER A 318 -36.32 -45.39 47.02
N ALA A 319 -35.03 -45.31 47.38
CA ALA A 319 -33.93 -45.87 46.59
C ALA A 319 -32.96 -46.74 47.40
N SER A 320 -33.37 -47.23 48.58
CA SER A 320 -32.62 -48.24 49.35
C SER A 320 -32.89 -49.69 48.91
N ASP A 321 -33.81 -49.92 47.96
CA ASP A 321 -34.21 -51.28 47.53
C ASP A 321 -33.63 -51.75 46.18
N LEU A 322 -32.78 -50.95 45.53
CA LEU A 322 -32.12 -51.34 44.27
C LEU A 322 -30.64 -51.73 44.42
N SER A 323 -29.97 -51.37 45.52
CA SER A 323 -28.59 -51.79 45.81
C SER A 323 -28.50 -53.24 46.32
N THR A 324 -29.53 -53.74 46.99
CA THR A 324 -29.58 -55.13 47.49
C THR A 324 -29.93 -56.17 46.42
N ALA A 325 -30.39 -55.73 45.23
CA ALA A 325 -30.68 -56.59 44.08
C ALA A 325 -29.47 -56.77 43.13
N PHE A 326 -28.53 -55.83 43.09
CA PHE A 326 -27.35 -55.89 42.21
C PHE A 326 -26.20 -56.69 42.82
N GLU A 327 -26.09 -56.72 44.16
CA GLU A 327 -25.01 -57.40 44.87
C GLU A 327 -25.25 -58.92 45.05
N ARG A 328 -26.47 -59.40 44.77
CA ARG A 328 -26.83 -60.82 44.81
C ARG A 328 -26.66 -61.56 43.47
N ARG A 329 -26.22 -60.86 42.42
CA ARG A 329 -26.08 -61.44 41.06
C ARG A 329 -24.65 -61.69 40.59
N HIS A 330 -23.64 -61.34 41.41
CA HIS A 330 -22.22 -61.46 41.05
C HIS A 330 -21.45 -62.54 41.82
N SER A 331 -22.13 -63.39 42.61
CA SER A 331 -21.51 -64.39 43.49
C SER A 331 -22.06 -65.81 43.31
N SER A 332 -22.46 -66.20 42.10
CA SER A 332 -22.76 -67.59 41.75
C SER A 332 -22.73 -67.83 40.24
N ASP A 333 -21.56 -68.07 39.67
CA ASP A 333 -21.30 -69.26 38.84
C ASP A 333 -19.91 -69.17 38.19
N SER A 334 -18.93 -69.77 38.86
CA SER A 334 -17.70 -70.25 38.24
C SER A 334 -17.53 -71.72 38.63
N GLN A 335 -18.08 -72.62 37.82
CA GLN A 335 -17.68 -74.02 37.83
C GLN A 335 -17.70 -74.62 36.42
N GLY A 336 -16.50 -74.67 35.82
CA GLY A 336 -15.95 -75.73 34.97
C GLY A 336 -16.68 -76.16 33.69
N SER A 337 -15.98 -76.10 32.54
CA SER A 337 -15.11 -77.23 32.11
C SER A 337 -14.64 -77.12 30.64
N HIS A 338 -13.32 -77.13 30.47
CA HIS A 338 -12.48 -77.64 29.36
C HIS A 338 -12.93 -77.54 27.89
N LYS A 339 -12.09 -76.88 27.08
CA LYS A 339 -11.30 -77.61 26.05
C LYS A 339 -10.05 -76.83 25.62
N GLU A 340 -8.96 -77.55 25.65
CA GLU A 340 -7.58 -77.18 25.34
C GLU A 340 -7.33 -77.47 23.85
N VAL A 341 -6.78 -76.52 23.09
CA VAL A 341 -6.16 -76.78 21.78
C VAL A 341 -4.83 -76.04 21.75
N SER A 342 -3.78 -76.85 21.69
CA SER A 342 -2.36 -76.53 21.59
C SER A 342 -2.00 -75.91 20.23
N TYR A 343 -1.09 -74.95 20.21
CA TYR A 343 -0.33 -74.60 19.00
C TYR A 343 1.09 -74.12 19.34
N ASP A 344 2.06 -74.74 18.66
CA ASP A 344 3.53 -74.64 18.81
C ASP A 344 4.10 -73.65 17.76
N PRO A 345 5.08 -72.77 18.06
CA PRO A 345 5.53 -71.75 17.12
C PRO A 345 6.88 -72.11 16.50
N SER A 346 6.88 -72.62 15.27
CA SER A 346 8.01 -72.47 14.35
C SER A 346 7.65 -72.83 12.90
N GLN A 347 7.51 -71.82 12.03
CA GLN A 347 8.18 -71.72 10.72
C GLN A 347 7.54 -70.66 9.80
N ASP A 348 8.43 -69.97 9.09
CA ASP A 348 8.30 -69.32 7.78
C ASP A 348 7.34 -68.12 7.64
N SER A 349 7.86 -66.90 7.49
CA SER A 349 8.49 -66.30 6.30
C SER A 349 7.49 -65.79 5.25
N GLY A 350 7.58 -64.49 4.99
CA GLY A 350 7.17 -63.87 3.74
C GLY A 350 5.72 -63.37 3.64
N ARG A 351 5.53 -62.06 3.87
CA ARG A 351 4.82 -61.18 2.91
C ARG A 351 4.85 -59.70 3.33
N THR A 352 5.78 -59.00 2.70
CA THR A 352 5.65 -57.71 2.00
C THR A 352 4.76 -56.62 2.59
N ALA A 353 5.43 -55.52 2.92
CA ALA A 353 4.95 -54.17 3.10
C ALA A 353 3.95 -53.72 2.01
N VAL A 354 2.89 -53.05 2.46
CA VAL A 354 2.13 -52.09 1.67
C VAL A 354 2.12 -50.81 2.50
N ASP A 355 2.89 -49.82 2.04
CA ASP A 355 2.95 -48.47 2.57
C ASP A 355 1.57 -47.81 2.43
N ASP A 356 0.93 -47.51 3.57
CA ASP A 356 -0.25 -46.66 3.65
C ASP A 356 0.16 -45.26 4.15
N PRO A 357 0.36 -44.28 3.26
CA PRO A 357 0.81 -42.94 3.63
C PRO A 357 -0.20 -42.14 4.47
N GLU A 358 -1.45 -42.59 4.61
CA GLU A 358 -2.43 -41.92 5.47
C GLU A 358 -2.25 -42.22 6.96
N ARG A 359 -1.65 -43.36 7.33
CA ARG A 359 -1.43 -43.71 8.75
C ARG A 359 -0.32 -42.88 9.39
N GLU A 360 0.76 -42.58 8.67
CA GLU A 360 1.82 -41.72 9.21
C GLU A 360 1.35 -40.28 9.44
N ALA A 361 0.49 -39.74 8.57
CA ALA A 361 -0.04 -38.38 8.73
C ALA A 361 -0.93 -38.23 9.97
N ARG A 362 -1.75 -39.25 10.28
CA ARG A 362 -2.62 -39.25 11.47
C ARG A 362 -1.83 -39.36 12.78
N ILE A 363 -0.70 -40.09 12.78
CA ILE A 363 0.17 -40.21 13.95
C ILE A 363 0.95 -38.92 14.17
N ARG A 364 1.48 -38.28 13.12
CA ARG A 364 2.20 -37.00 13.23
C ARG A 364 1.29 -35.85 13.66
N PHE A 365 0.02 -35.83 13.20
CA PHE A 365 -0.93 -34.78 13.61
C PHE A 365 -1.35 -34.91 15.09
N ARG A 366 -1.51 -36.14 15.60
CA ARG A 366 -1.78 -36.36 17.04
C ARG A 366 -0.59 -36.01 17.93
N ALA A 367 0.65 -36.27 17.48
CA ALA A 367 1.85 -35.90 18.23
C ALA A 367 2.11 -34.38 18.25
N ALA A 368 1.77 -33.66 17.17
CA ALA A 368 1.88 -32.20 17.13
C ALA A 368 0.83 -31.52 18.03
N ALA A 369 -0.39 -32.07 18.11
CA ALA A 369 -1.45 -31.51 18.96
C ALA A 369 -1.16 -31.66 20.47
N SER A 370 -0.46 -32.73 20.89
CA SER A 370 -0.10 -32.92 22.31
C SER A 370 1.10 -32.10 22.78
N LEU A 371 1.97 -31.65 21.87
CA LEU A 371 3.11 -30.78 22.20
C LEU A 371 2.69 -29.32 22.37
N VAL A 372 1.67 -28.86 21.64
CA VAL A 372 1.13 -27.49 21.77
C VAL A 372 0.30 -27.33 23.04
N SER A 373 -0.43 -28.36 23.48
CA SER A 373 -1.20 -28.30 24.74
C SER A 373 -0.32 -28.31 25.98
N HIS A 374 0.84 -28.99 25.96
CA HIS A 374 1.80 -28.96 27.07
C HIS A 374 2.60 -27.65 27.16
N SER A 375 2.86 -26.99 26.02
CA SER A 375 3.57 -25.69 26.00
C SER A 375 2.72 -24.56 26.57
N LEU A 376 1.40 -24.57 26.35
CA LEU A 376 0.50 -23.51 26.85
C LEU A 376 0.12 -23.67 28.33
N ALA A 377 0.29 -24.87 28.90
CA ALA A 377 0.06 -25.09 30.33
C ALA A 377 1.26 -24.69 31.22
N SER A 378 2.46 -24.58 30.64
CA SER A 378 3.68 -24.20 31.39
C SER A 378 3.87 -22.69 31.56
N ASP A 379 3.28 -21.87 30.69
CA ASP A 379 3.43 -20.39 30.71
C ASP A 379 2.36 -19.67 31.55
N ALA A 380 1.37 -20.40 32.08
CA ALA A 380 0.32 -19.86 32.95
C ALA A 380 0.59 -20.07 34.45
N MET A 381 1.77 -20.59 34.82
CA MET A 381 2.13 -20.92 36.21
C MET A 381 3.51 -20.38 36.64
N GLN A 382 4.02 -19.32 36.00
CA GLN A 382 5.12 -18.48 36.50
C GLN A 382 4.70 -17.03 36.67
#